data_AF-A0A6I4QYU1-F1
#
_entry.id   AF-A0A6I4QYU1-F1
#
_cell.length_a   1.000
_cell.length_b   1.000
_cell.length_c   1.000
_cell.angle_alpha   90.00
_cell.angle_beta   90.00
_cell.angle_gamma   90.00
#
_symmetry.space_group_name_H-M   'P 1'
#
loop_
_entity.id
_entity.type
_entity.pdbx_description
1 polymer ?
#
loop_
_entity_poly.entity_id
_entity_poly.type
_entity_poly.pdbx_seq_one_letter_code
_entity_poly.pdbx_strand_id
1 'polypeptide(L)'
;MGLLRRWWRRRLLRRHPLADGDWQAVLRQLPLLDGLDPQELQRLRERCVLFLHDKHLTALPGVDLDPHGRLLLAAQAQLPLLHLAELDWYQGFHEIVLYPDDFVSPQRHRDASGVVHEWEAEHSGEAWHRGPVILAWPGVQASGGWDGYNLVIHELAHKLDMLNGDANGLPPLHSQMRIEDWATAMQDAYARMNAILDANPHAETAIDPYAAENPAEFFAVTSEYFFSAPDLLAAAFPAVYAQLRAFYRQDPLQRLQRLQAEHPDYRDTTKG
;
A
#
# COMPACT_ATOMS: atom_id res chain seq x y z
N MET A 1 -13.04 -0.55 -26.87
CA MET A 1 -12.82 -1.56 -25.81
C MET A 1 -13.58 -1.34 -24.50
N GLY A 2 -14.12 -0.14 -24.18
CA GLY A 2 -14.72 0.12 -22.85
C GLY A 2 -16.12 -0.46 -22.56
N LEU A 3 -16.95 -0.75 -23.57
CA LEU A 3 -18.33 -1.23 -23.35
C LEU A 3 -18.39 -2.67 -22.84
N LEU A 4 -17.52 -3.55 -23.37
CA LEU A 4 -17.42 -4.95 -22.94
C LEU A 4 -16.89 -5.08 -21.51
N ARG A 5 -15.81 -4.36 -21.17
CA ARG A 5 -15.28 -4.32 -19.80
C ARG A 5 -16.33 -3.79 -18.79
N ARG A 6 -17.07 -2.73 -19.13
CA ARG A 6 -18.16 -2.21 -18.28
C ARG A 6 -19.31 -3.19 -18.10
N TRP A 7 -19.71 -3.87 -19.18
CA TRP A 7 -20.75 -4.90 -19.13
C TRP A 7 -20.32 -6.08 -18.25
N TRP A 8 -19.09 -6.56 -18.43
CA TRP A 8 -18.54 -7.66 -17.65
C TRP A 8 -18.45 -7.30 -16.16
N ARG A 9 -17.93 -6.11 -15.82
CA ARG A 9 -17.90 -5.59 -14.45
C ARG A 9 -19.28 -5.56 -13.81
N ARG A 10 -20.28 -4.99 -14.49
CA ARG A 10 -21.67 -4.96 -13.99
C ARG A 10 -22.24 -6.35 -13.78
N ARG A 11 -21.94 -7.30 -14.67
CA ARG A 11 -22.38 -8.69 -14.55
C ARG A 11 -21.74 -9.39 -13.36
N LEU A 12 -20.44 -9.15 -13.14
CA LEU A 12 -19.70 -9.77 -12.05
C LEU A 12 -20.18 -9.26 -10.68
N LEU A 13 -20.32 -7.94 -10.52
CA LEU A 13 -20.85 -7.32 -9.29
C LEU A 13 -22.27 -7.81 -8.96
N ARG A 14 -23.09 -8.07 -9.98
CA ARG A 14 -24.43 -8.66 -9.79
C ARG A 14 -24.40 -10.13 -9.36
N ARG A 15 -23.34 -10.86 -9.68
CA ARG A 15 -23.19 -12.30 -9.36
C ARG A 15 -22.57 -12.52 -7.99
N HIS A 16 -21.79 -11.57 -7.51
CA HIS A 16 -21.15 -11.61 -6.19
C HIS A 16 -21.60 -10.41 -5.36
N PRO A 17 -22.90 -10.36 -4.97
CA PRO A 17 -23.35 -9.32 -4.05
C PRO A 17 -22.63 -9.51 -2.71
N LEU A 18 -22.02 -8.42 -2.23
CA LEU A 18 -21.48 -8.39 -0.87
C LEU A 18 -22.62 -8.05 0.09
N ALA A 19 -22.77 -8.73 1.22
CA ALA A 19 -23.78 -8.34 2.20
C ALA A 19 -23.39 -7.02 2.87
N ASP A 20 -24.37 -6.16 3.18
CA ASP A 20 -24.09 -4.89 3.85
C ASP A 20 -23.47 -5.09 5.24
N GLY A 21 -23.88 -6.14 5.96
CA GLY A 21 -23.31 -6.49 7.27
C GLY A 21 -21.81 -6.78 7.21
N ASP A 22 -21.38 -7.55 6.21
CA ASP A 22 -19.96 -7.91 6.01
C ASP A 22 -19.13 -6.68 5.66
N TRP A 23 -19.66 -5.81 4.79
CA TRP A 23 -18.98 -4.55 4.44
C TRP A 23 -18.82 -3.63 5.64
N GLN A 24 -19.87 -3.48 6.45
CA GLN A 24 -19.82 -2.66 7.67
C GLN A 24 -18.86 -3.24 8.72
N ALA A 25 -18.71 -4.57 8.78
CA ALA A 25 -17.71 -5.19 9.65
C ALA A 25 -16.28 -4.82 9.25
N VAL A 26 -15.98 -4.87 7.95
CA VAL A 26 -14.66 -4.46 7.44
C VAL A 26 -14.38 -2.98 7.70
N LEU A 27 -15.35 -2.09 7.48
CA LEU A 27 -15.15 -0.65 7.77
C LEU A 27 -14.82 -0.41 9.24
N ARG A 28 -15.47 -1.12 10.18
CA ARG A 28 -15.18 -0.99 11.61
C ARG A 28 -13.77 -1.46 12.00
N GLN A 29 -13.17 -2.39 11.23
CA GLN A 29 -11.84 -2.93 11.51
C GLN A 29 -10.72 -2.16 10.79
N LEU A 30 -11.05 -1.28 9.85
CA LEU A 30 -10.07 -0.49 9.09
C LEU A 30 -10.29 1.01 9.31
N PRO A 31 -9.90 1.57 10.49
CA PRO A 31 -9.96 3.01 10.76
C PRO A 31 -9.41 3.90 9.64
N LEU A 32 -8.40 3.44 8.88
CA LEU A 32 -7.84 4.18 7.73
C LEU A 32 -8.84 4.38 6.57
N LEU A 33 -10.01 3.74 6.60
CA LEU A 33 -11.11 3.96 5.66
C LEU A 33 -12.13 5.00 6.15
N ASP A 34 -12.05 5.42 7.40
CA ASP A 34 -12.96 6.42 7.95
C ASP A 34 -12.81 7.76 7.21
N GLY A 35 -13.91 8.50 7.12
CA GLY A 35 -13.96 9.80 6.44
C GLY A 35 -13.96 9.72 4.91
N LEU A 36 -13.96 8.51 4.32
CA LEU A 36 -14.35 8.31 2.92
C LEU A 36 -15.84 8.61 2.73
N ASP A 37 -16.18 9.29 1.64
CA ASP A 37 -17.57 9.61 1.33
C ASP A 37 -18.36 8.37 0.84
N PRO A 38 -19.71 8.42 0.79
CA PRO A 38 -20.52 7.29 0.36
C PRO A 38 -20.22 6.79 -1.07
N GLN A 39 -19.82 7.67 -1.98
CA GLN A 39 -19.44 7.31 -3.35
C GLN A 39 -18.08 6.60 -3.39
N GLU A 40 -17.13 7.07 -2.59
CA GLU A 40 -15.82 6.46 -2.38
C GLU A 40 -15.96 5.07 -1.76
N LEU A 41 -16.75 4.92 -0.70
CA LEU A 41 -17.01 3.62 -0.06
C LEU A 41 -17.68 2.63 -1.01
N GLN A 42 -18.68 3.09 -1.78
CA GLN A 42 -19.31 2.24 -2.80
C GLN A 42 -18.31 1.84 -3.90
N ARG A 43 -17.46 2.77 -4.34
CA ARG A 43 -16.42 2.47 -5.32
C ARG A 43 -15.43 1.45 -4.78
N LEU A 44 -14.95 1.62 -3.54
CA LEU A 44 -14.02 0.71 -2.88
C LEU A 44 -14.63 -0.68 -2.76
N ARG A 45 -15.88 -0.77 -2.30
CA ARG A 45 -16.66 -2.02 -2.20
C ARG A 45 -16.71 -2.77 -3.52
N GLU A 46 -17.04 -2.09 -4.62
CA GLU A 46 -17.05 -2.71 -5.95
C GLU A 46 -15.64 -3.18 -6.36
N ARG A 47 -14.61 -2.38 -6.10
CA ARG A 47 -13.22 -2.74 -6.43
C ARG A 47 -12.75 -3.97 -5.66
N CYS A 48 -13.16 -4.13 -4.40
CA CYS A 48 -12.85 -5.32 -3.61
C CYS A 48 -13.41 -6.59 -4.25
N VAL A 49 -14.67 -6.55 -4.70
CA VAL A 49 -15.30 -7.70 -5.37
C VAL A 49 -14.58 -8.06 -6.67
N LEU A 50 -14.19 -7.06 -7.46
CA LEU A 50 -13.42 -7.29 -8.70
C LEU A 50 -12.03 -7.87 -8.39
N PHE A 51 -11.34 -7.29 -7.41
CA PHE A 51 -10.02 -7.76 -6.99
C PHE A 51 -10.05 -9.21 -6.51
N LEU A 52 -11.02 -9.58 -5.68
CA LEU A 52 -11.18 -10.96 -5.18
C LEU A 52 -11.59 -11.97 -6.24
N HIS A 53 -12.15 -11.50 -7.35
CA HIS A 53 -12.42 -12.33 -8.51
C HIS A 53 -11.16 -12.50 -9.38
N ASP A 54 -10.39 -11.42 -9.55
CA ASP A 54 -9.26 -11.37 -10.49
C ASP A 54 -7.94 -11.88 -9.88
N LYS A 55 -7.84 -11.93 -8.54
CA LYS A 55 -6.66 -12.40 -7.80
C LYS A 55 -6.97 -13.69 -7.07
N HIS A 56 -6.04 -14.64 -7.15
CA HIS A 56 -6.04 -15.82 -6.32
C HIS A 56 -5.43 -15.50 -4.96
N LEU A 57 -6.08 -15.97 -3.88
CA LEU A 57 -5.56 -15.86 -2.53
C LEU A 57 -5.27 -17.28 -2.03
N THR A 58 -4.00 -17.56 -1.77
CA THR A 58 -3.51 -18.85 -1.30
C THR A 58 -3.13 -18.73 0.17
N ALA A 59 -3.91 -19.33 1.06
CA ALA A 59 -3.60 -19.39 2.48
C ALA A 59 -2.78 -20.65 2.77
N LEU A 60 -1.58 -20.49 3.32
CA LEU A 60 -0.76 -21.63 3.75
C LEU A 60 -1.30 -22.24 5.06
N PRO A 61 -0.93 -23.50 5.39
CA PRO A 61 -1.35 -24.13 6.64
C PRO A 61 -1.05 -23.25 7.86
N GLY A 62 -2.07 -22.99 8.68
CA GLY A 62 -1.99 -22.08 9.83
C GLY A 62 -2.66 -20.72 9.61
N VAL A 63 -2.95 -20.34 8.37
CA VAL A 63 -3.70 -19.12 8.06
C VAL A 63 -5.20 -19.41 7.97
N ASP A 64 -6.00 -18.80 8.86
CA ASP A 64 -7.46 -18.81 8.77
C ASP A 64 -7.96 -17.65 7.91
N LEU A 65 -8.06 -17.90 6.60
CA LEU A 65 -8.55 -16.92 5.62
C LEU A 65 -10.05 -17.11 5.34
N ASP A 66 -10.88 -16.60 6.24
CA ASP A 66 -12.33 -16.58 6.10
C ASP A 66 -12.82 -15.49 5.11
N PRO A 67 -14.12 -15.47 4.72
CA PRO A 67 -14.64 -14.45 3.81
C PRO A 67 -14.43 -13.00 4.28
N HIS A 68 -14.45 -12.76 5.59
CA HIS A 68 -14.22 -11.44 6.17
C HIS A 68 -12.77 -10.99 5.99
N GLY A 69 -11.79 -11.85 6.30
CA GLY A 69 -10.37 -11.61 6.11
C GLY A 69 -10.00 -11.36 4.64
N ARG A 70 -10.61 -12.10 3.70
CA ARG A 70 -10.45 -11.84 2.25
C ARG A 70 -10.88 -10.43 1.88
N LEU A 71 -12.04 -10.00 2.38
CA LEU A 71 -12.58 -8.67 2.11
C LEU A 71 -11.74 -7.57 2.76
N LEU A 72 -11.26 -7.80 3.99
CA LEU A 72 -10.37 -6.89 4.71
C LEU A 72 -9.07 -6.66 3.93
N LEU A 73 -8.40 -7.72 3.48
CA LEU A 73 -7.21 -7.63 2.63
C LEU A 73 -7.52 -6.87 1.34
N ALA A 74 -8.64 -7.20 0.68
CA ALA A 74 -9.03 -6.56 -0.58
C ALA A 74 -9.30 -5.05 -0.41
N ALA A 75 -9.88 -4.63 0.71
CA ALA A 75 -10.14 -3.22 1.00
C ALA A 75 -8.85 -2.42 1.17
N GLN A 76 -7.89 -2.95 1.94
CA GLN A 76 -6.56 -2.35 2.07
C GLN A 76 -5.83 -2.30 0.72
N ALA A 77 -5.85 -3.40 -0.04
CA ALA A 77 -5.23 -3.48 -1.35
C ALA A 77 -5.80 -2.47 -2.36
N GLN A 78 -7.11 -2.23 -2.32
CA GLN A 78 -7.79 -1.36 -3.29
C GLN A 78 -7.83 0.11 -2.90
N LEU A 79 -7.52 0.47 -1.64
CA LEU A 79 -7.49 1.86 -1.21
C LEU A 79 -6.49 2.73 -2.01
N PRO A 80 -5.22 2.32 -2.24
CA PRO A 80 -4.29 3.10 -3.05
C PRO A 80 -4.80 3.41 -4.46
N LEU A 81 -5.60 2.50 -5.02
CA LEU A 81 -6.12 2.62 -6.37
C LEU A 81 -7.48 3.32 -6.46
N LEU A 82 -8.06 3.81 -5.36
CA LEU A 82 -9.45 4.27 -5.28
C LEU A 82 -9.81 5.33 -6.34
N HIS A 83 -8.90 6.27 -6.59
CA HIS A 83 -9.06 7.36 -7.56
C HIS A 83 -8.23 7.18 -8.83
N LEU A 84 -7.61 6.01 -8.98
CA LEU A 84 -6.93 5.61 -10.19
C LEU A 84 -7.95 4.90 -11.09
N ALA A 85 -8.47 5.68 -12.04
CA ALA A 85 -9.55 5.29 -12.94
C ALA A 85 -9.12 4.25 -13.99
N GLU A 86 -7.83 4.13 -14.25
CA GLU A 86 -7.29 3.10 -15.13
C GLU A 86 -7.32 1.73 -14.44
N LEU A 87 -7.83 0.73 -15.16
CA LEU A 87 -7.84 -0.67 -14.72
C LEU A 87 -6.62 -1.35 -15.35
N ASP A 88 -5.50 -1.40 -14.61
CA ASP A 88 -4.39 -2.36 -14.78
C ASP A 88 -3.19 -2.12 -13.84
N TRP A 89 -3.32 -1.26 -12.82
CA TRP A 89 -2.22 -0.97 -11.87
C TRP A 89 -1.70 -2.21 -11.12
N TYR A 90 -2.54 -3.22 -10.91
CA TYR A 90 -2.13 -4.52 -10.34
C TYR A 90 -2.08 -5.64 -11.36
N GLN A 91 -1.74 -5.35 -12.62
CA GLN A 91 -1.64 -6.39 -13.66
C GLN A 91 -0.41 -7.31 -13.49
N GLY A 92 0.63 -6.86 -12.79
CA GLY A 92 1.90 -7.56 -12.65
C GLY A 92 1.87 -8.83 -11.80
N PHE A 93 0.75 -9.14 -11.15
CA PHE A 93 0.59 -10.35 -10.35
C PHE A 93 -0.84 -10.91 -10.43
N HIS A 94 -0.97 -12.22 -10.19
CA HIS A 94 -2.25 -12.93 -10.19
C HIS A 94 -2.57 -13.62 -8.87
N GLU A 95 -1.58 -13.75 -7.98
CA GLU A 95 -1.69 -14.51 -6.74
C GLU A 95 -1.11 -13.73 -5.57
N ILE A 96 -1.78 -13.86 -4.42
CA ILE A 96 -1.28 -13.43 -3.12
C ILE A 96 -1.19 -14.67 -2.23
N VAL A 97 -0.01 -14.95 -1.70
CA VAL A 97 0.27 -16.07 -0.81
C VAL A 97 0.37 -15.55 0.62
N LEU A 98 -0.42 -16.14 1.52
CA LEU A 98 -0.47 -15.77 2.93
C LEU A 98 0.26 -16.80 3.78
N TYR A 99 1.25 -16.33 4.53
CA TYR A 99 2.02 -17.12 5.49
C TYR A 99 1.46 -16.93 6.90
N PRO A 100 1.54 -17.97 7.77
CA PRO A 100 1.00 -17.89 9.14
C PRO A 100 1.82 -16.97 10.05
N ASP A 101 3.12 -16.80 9.77
CA ASP A 101 4.07 -16.01 10.54
C ASP A 101 5.03 -15.29 9.59
N ASP A 102 5.90 -14.43 10.13
CA ASP A 102 7.04 -13.87 9.40
C ASP A 102 7.92 -15.00 8.83
N PHE A 103 8.55 -14.75 7.69
CA PHE A 103 9.30 -15.77 6.97
C PHE A 103 10.68 -15.26 6.56
N VAL A 104 11.63 -16.19 6.47
CA VAL A 104 12.96 -15.90 5.93
C VAL A 104 12.95 -16.26 4.45
N SER A 105 13.27 -15.30 3.58
CA SER A 105 13.36 -15.52 2.13
C SER A 105 14.81 -15.34 1.66
N PRO A 106 15.36 -16.25 0.85
CA PRO A 106 16.67 -16.07 0.25
C PRO A 106 16.60 -14.99 -0.84
N GLN A 107 17.21 -13.85 -0.57
CA GLN A 107 17.37 -12.75 -1.51
C GLN A 107 18.34 -13.17 -2.62
N ARG A 108 18.05 -12.78 -3.87
CA ARG A 108 18.93 -13.01 -5.02
C ARG A 108 19.11 -11.72 -5.78
N HIS A 109 20.14 -10.97 -5.47
CA HIS A 109 20.49 -9.77 -6.23
C HIS A 109 21.58 -10.08 -7.24
N ARG A 110 21.35 -9.70 -8.51
CA ARG A 110 22.36 -9.82 -9.56
C ARG A 110 22.97 -8.45 -9.81
N ASP A 111 24.24 -8.30 -9.48
CA ASP A 111 24.93 -7.03 -9.65
C ASP A 111 25.22 -6.71 -11.14
N ALA A 112 25.71 -5.50 -11.40
CA ALA A 112 26.05 -5.03 -12.76
C ALA A 112 27.15 -5.87 -13.45
N SER A 113 27.88 -6.71 -12.70
CA SER A 113 28.88 -7.65 -13.23
C SER A 113 28.29 -9.04 -13.53
N GLY A 114 27.03 -9.26 -13.17
CA GLY A 114 26.30 -10.50 -13.41
C GLY A 114 26.46 -11.55 -12.31
N VAL A 115 27.09 -11.22 -11.18
CA VAL A 115 27.24 -12.09 -10.00
C VAL A 115 25.96 -12.07 -9.20
N VAL A 116 25.47 -13.25 -8.81
CA VAL A 116 24.29 -13.41 -7.95
C VAL A 116 24.78 -13.48 -6.51
N HIS A 117 24.37 -12.51 -5.70
CA HIS A 117 24.56 -12.50 -4.25
C HIS A 117 23.30 -13.08 -3.62
N GLU A 118 23.50 -14.09 -2.76
CA GLU A 118 22.44 -14.73 -1.97
C GLU A 118 22.62 -14.39 -0.50
N TRP A 119 21.60 -13.82 0.13
CA TRP A 119 21.54 -13.62 1.58
C TRP A 119 20.14 -13.92 2.11
N GLU A 120 20.04 -14.28 3.38
CA GLU A 120 18.77 -14.52 4.06
C GLU A 120 18.36 -13.25 4.82
N ALA A 121 17.10 -12.83 4.66
CA ALA A 121 16.51 -11.74 5.43
C ALA A 121 15.12 -12.17 5.93
N GLU A 122 14.76 -11.72 7.13
CA GLU A 122 13.45 -11.92 7.74
C GLU A 122 12.47 -10.89 7.18
N HIS A 123 11.32 -11.35 6.70
CA HIS A 123 10.35 -10.55 5.97
C HIS A 123 8.94 -10.85 6.47
N SER A 124 8.17 -9.79 6.69
CA SER A 124 6.72 -9.88 6.83
C SER A 124 6.00 -9.87 5.47
N GLY A 125 6.70 -9.55 4.36
CA GLY A 125 6.13 -9.53 3.01
C GLY A 125 7.20 -9.54 1.91
N GLU A 126 6.80 -9.93 0.70
CA GLU A 126 7.69 -9.91 -0.47
C GLU A 126 6.93 -9.80 -1.80
N ALA A 127 7.33 -8.86 -2.68
CA ALA A 127 6.73 -8.63 -3.98
C ALA A 127 7.72 -8.86 -5.14
N TRP A 128 7.47 -9.86 -5.99
CA TRP A 128 8.34 -10.14 -7.15
C TRP A 128 7.82 -9.54 -8.46
N HIS A 129 8.67 -9.03 -9.35
CA HIS A 129 8.27 -8.37 -10.60
C HIS A 129 7.28 -9.15 -11.48
N ARG A 130 7.36 -10.50 -11.51
CA ARG A 130 6.38 -11.39 -12.18
C ARG A 130 5.88 -12.53 -11.30
N GLY A 131 6.11 -12.44 -9.99
CA GLY A 131 5.73 -13.48 -9.03
C GLY A 131 4.53 -13.08 -8.17
N PRO A 132 4.12 -13.95 -7.24
CA PRO A 132 3.07 -13.62 -6.29
C PRO A 132 3.42 -12.39 -5.44
N VAL A 133 2.44 -11.87 -4.73
CA VAL A 133 2.67 -11.07 -3.52
C VAL A 133 2.68 -12.03 -2.35
N ILE A 134 3.68 -11.96 -1.48
CA ILE A 134 3.75 -12.76 -0.27
C ILE A 134 3.46 -11.84 0.91
N LEU A 135 2.60 -12.27 1.83
CA LEU A 135 2.25 -11.52 3.04
C LEU A 135 2.22 -12.47 4.24
N ALA A 136 2.80 -12.04 5.36
CA ALA A 136 2.53 -12.63 6.66
C ALA A 136 1.13 -12.19 7.13
N TRP A 137 0.27 -13.16 7.42
CA TRP A 137 -1.11 -12.92 7.82
C TRP A 137 -1.23 -12.03 9.08
N PRO A 138 -0.39 -12.20 10.12
CA PRO A 138 -0.41 -11.29 11.28
C PRO A 138 -0.18 -9.82 10.89
N GLY A 139 0.73 -9.54 9.95
CA GLY A 139 0.96 -8.18 9.45
C GLY A 139 -0.24 -7.60 8.71
N VAL A 140 -0.96 -8.42 7.93
CA VAL A 140 -2.22 -8.02 7.27
C VAL A 140 -3.30 -7.67 8.30
N GLN A 141 -3.38 -8.44 9.39
CA GLN A 141 -4.35 -8.23 10.47
C GLN A 141 -4.01 -7.03 11.37
N ALA A 142 -2.72 -6.76 11.58
CA ALA A 142 -2.24 -5.59 12.32
C ALA A 142 -2.36 -4.29 11.51
N SER A 143 -2.34 -4.39 10.18
CA SER A 143 -2.59 -3.25 9.28
C SER A 143 -4.04 -2.78 9.36
N GLY A 144 -4.30 -1.49 9.15
CA GLY A 144 -5.66 -0.93 9.15
C GLY A 144 -5.85 0.32 9.98
N GLY A 145 -4.90 0.61 10.87
CA GLY A 145 -4.91 1.76 11.78
C GLY A 145 -4.35 3.04 11.19
N TRP A 146 -4.27 4.06 12.06
CA TRP A 146 -3.60 5.33 11.80
C TRP A 146 -2.23 5.39 12.49
N ASP A 147 -1.37 4.40 12.25
CA ASP A 147 -0.15 4.12 13.01
C ASP A 147 1.14 4.11 12.17
N GLY A 148 1.04 4.45 10.88
CA GLY A 148 2.21 4.49 9.97
C GLY A 148 2.60 3.13 9.38
N TYR A 149 1.93 2.04 9.76
CA TYR A 149 2.22 0.69 9.25
C TYR A 149 1.07 0.15 8.40
N ASN A 150 1.37 -0.38 7.22
CA ASN A 150 0.42 -1.14 6.42
C ASN A 150 1.12 -2.08 5.42
N LEU A 151 1.32 -3.33 5.83
CA LEU A 151 1.99 -4.35 5.02
C LEU A 151 1.35 -4.56 3.64
N VAL A 152 0.02 -4.51 3.55
CA VAL A 152 -0.69 -4.72 2.28
C VAL A 152 -0.38 -3.57 1.31
N ILE A 153 -0.38 -2.33 1.79
CA ILE A 153 -0.05 -1.16 0.97
C ILE A 153 1.43 -1.18 0.61
N HIS A 154 2.32 -1.56 1.54
CA HIS A 154 3.75 -1.69 1.31
C HIS A 154 4.06 -2.60 0.10
N GLU A 155 3.64 -3.86 0.18
CA GLU A 155 3.94 -4.85 -0.87
C GLU A 155 3.28 -4.51 -2.21
N LEU A 156 2.11 -3.87 -2.16
CA LEU A 156 1.43 -3.45 -3.37
C LEU A 156 1.98 -2.15 -3.95
N ALA A 157 2.63 -1.29 -3.16
CA ALA A 157 3.40 -0.16 -3.66
C ALA A 157 4.59 -0.66 -4.48
N HIS A 158 5.31 -1.68 -4.02
CA HIS A 158 6.35 -2.36 -4.82
C HIS A 158 5.81 -2.86 -6.16
N LYS A 159 4.60 -3.44 -6.20
CA LYS A 159 3.98 -3.84 -7.47
C LYS A 159 3.65 -2.66 -8.39
N LEU A 160 3.35 -1.48 -7.85
CA LEU A 160 3.16 -0.26 -8.66
C LEU A 160 4.48 0.25 -9.22
N ASP A 161 5.53 0.25 -8.40
CA ASP A 161 6.88 0.65 -8.79
C ASP A 161 7.39 -0.22 -9.95
N MET A 162 7.18 -1.54 -9.83
CA MET A 162 7.60 -2.54 -10.80
C MET A 162 6.90 -2.47 -12.17
N LEU A 163 5.90 -1.61 -12.36
CA LEU A 163 5.23 -1.49 -13.66
C LEU A 163 6.14 -0.89 -14.75
N ASN A 164 7.20 -0.19 -14.37
CA ASN A 164 8.19 0.38 -15.29
C ASN A 164 9.50 -0.43 -15.40
N GLY A 165 9.58 -1.62 -14.77
CA GLY A 165 10.79 -2.43 -14.71
C GLY A 165 11.13 -2.80 -13.27
N ASP A 166 12.42 -2.91 -12.95
CA ASP A 166 12.85 -3.20 -11.59
C ASP A 166 12.48 -2.06 -10.63
N ALA A 167 12.14 -2.41 -9.38
CA ALA A 167 11.75 -1.45 -8.36
C ALA A 167 12.90 -0.47 -8.06
N ASN A 168 12.59 0.83 -8.09
CA ASN A 168 13.55 1.92 -7.92
C ASN A 168 12.94 3.18 -7.30
N GLY A 169 11.71 3.10 -6.78
CA GLY A 169 10.95 4.21 -6.22
C GLY A 169 10.38 5.18 -7.26
N LEU A 170 10.26 4.77 -8.52
CA LEU A 170 9.70 5.55 -9.63
C LEU A 170 8.61 4.74 -10.37
N PRO A 171 7.40 4.63 -9.79
CA PRO A 171 6.27 4.05 -10.50
C PRO A 171 5.93 4.85 -11.76
N PRO A 172 5.15 4.29 -12.71
CA PRO A 172 4.65 5.03 -13.85
C PRO A 172 3.84 6.24 -13.40
N LEU A 173 4.38 7.44 -13.63
CA LEU A 173 3.75 8.69 -13.23
C LEU A 173 2.66 9.11 -14.22
N HIS A 174 1.68 9.87 -13.71
CA HIS A 174 0.65 10.47 -14.56
C HIS A 174 1.27 11.47 -15.53
N SER A 175 0.64 11.67 -16.69
CA SER A 175 1.13 12.61 -17.71
C SER A 175 1.26 14.07 -17.23
N GLN A 176 0.57 14.45 -16.16
CA GLN A 176 0.66 15.78 -15.55
C GLN A 176 1.80 15.91 -14.54
N MET A 177 2.45 14.81 -14.16
CA MET A 177 3.56 14.79 -13.21
C MET A 177 4.88 14.82 -13.98
N ARG A 178 5.82 15.66 -13.51
CA ARG A 178 7.18 15.69 -14.06
C ARG A 178 8.05 14.70 -13.30
N ILE A 179 8.79 13.88 -14.04
CA ILE A 179 9.72 12.91 -13.45
C ILE A 179 10.79 13.65 -12.63
N GLU A 180 11.22 14.83 -13.06
CA GLU A 180 12.21 15.63 -12.35
C GLU A 180 11.71 16.08 -10.98
N ASP A 181 10.45 16.52 -10.87
CA ASP A 181 9.89 16.95 -9.58
C ASP A 181 9.74 15.77 -8.60
N TRP A 182 9.34 14.61 -9.12
CA TRP A 182 9.29 13.38 -8.34
C TRP A 182 10.68 12.98 -7.86
N ALA A 183 11.64 12.88 -8.78
CA ALA A 183 13.00 12.45 -8.48
C ALA A 183 13.66 13.37 -7.45
N THR A 184 13.55 14.69 -7.61
CA THR A 184 14.08 15.64 -6.63
C THR A 184 13.44 15.46 -5.26
N ALA A 185 12.11 15.39 -5.17
CA ALA A 185 11.43 15.24 -3.88
C ALA A 185 11.82 13.93 -3.16
N MET A 186 11.86 12.81 -3.88
CA MET A 186 12.18 11.50 -3.33
C MET A 186 13.66 11.40 -2.95
N GLN A 187 14.58 11.84 -3.82
CA GLN A 187 16.03 11.74 -3.58
C GLN A 187 16.48 12.67 -2.45
N ASP A 188 15.98 13.90 -2.38
CA ASP A 188 16.34 14.84 -1.31
C ASP A 188 15.89 14.31 0.07
N ALA A 189 14.69 13.73 0.14
CA ALA A 189 14.16 13.16 1.38
C ALA A 189 14.93 11.89 1.78
N TYR A 190 15.19 10.99 0.82
CA TYR A 190 15.99 9.77 1.03
C TYR A 190 17.42 10.10 1.49
N ALA A 191 18.08 11.05 0.83
CA ALA A 191 19.43 11.49 1.19
C ALA A 191 19.48 12.15 2.58
N ARG A 192 18.47 12.96 2.91
CA ARG A 192 18.33 13.56 4.25
C ARG A 192 18.20 12.50 5.33
N MET A 193 17.40 11.47 5.09
CA MET A 193 17.19 10.40 6.07
C MET A 193 18.46 9.56 6.27
N ASN A 194 19.14 9.19 5.17
CA ASN A 194 20.44 8.53 5.24
C ASN A 194 21.46 9.36 6.03
N ALA A 195 21.55 10.67 5.77
CA ALA A 195 22.48 11.54 6.51
C ALA A 195 22.20 11.59 8.03
N ILE A 196 20.93 11.47 8.44
CA ILE A 196 20.55 11.38 9.87
C ILE A 196 21.02 10.06 10.47
N LEU A 197 20.76 8.94 9.78
CA LEU A 197 21.11 7.60 10.25
C LEU A 197 22.62 7.32 10.20
N ASP A 198 23.33 7.87 9.22
CA ASP A 198 24.79 7.83 9.15
C ASP A 198 25.44 8.56 10.34
N ALA A 199 24.84 9.67 10.77
CA ALA A 199 25.32 10.43 11.92
C ALA A 199 24.95 9.76 13.25
N ASN A 200 23.80 9.09 13.32
CA ASN A 200 23.36 8.31 14.47
C ASN A 200 22.45 7.14 14.02
N PRO A 201 22.99 5.90 13.96
CA PRO A 201 22.22 4.72 13.55
C PRO A 201 21.03 4.39 14.46
N HIS A 202 20.96 4.98 15.65
CA HIS A 202 19.87 4.82 16.62
C HIS A 202 19.01 6.09 16.72
N ALA A 203 19.06 6.98 15.72
CA ALA A 203 18.19 8.14 15.69
C ALA A 203 16.73 7.72 15.61
N GLU A 204 15.90 8.28 16.49
CA GLU A 204 14.45 8.21 16.34
C GLU A 204 14.05 9.12 15.17
N THR A 205 13.57 8.51 14.09
CA THR A 205 13.09 9.22 12.89
C THR A 205 11.57 9.24 12.87
N ALA A 206 10.99 10.29 12.30
CA ALA A 206 9.52 10.42 12.20
C ALA A 206 8.88 9.42 11.23
N ILE A 207 9.67 8.90 10.31
CA ILE A 207 9.32 7.81 9.37
C ILE A 207 10.25 6.65 9.69
N ASP A 208 9.76 5.42 9.57
CA ASP A 208 10.52 4.21 9.85
C ASP A 208 11.91 4.23 9.17
N PRO A 209 13.02 4.03 9.91
CA PRO A 209 14.37 3.96 9.36
C PRO A 209 14.54 2.96 8.22
N TYR A 210 13.69 1.92 8.15
CA TYR A 210 13.69 0.93 7.07
C TYR A 210 13.54 1.58 5.68
N ALA A 211 12.87 2.73 5.58
CA ALA A 211 12.79 3.49 4.34
C ALA A 211 14.17 3.93 3.79
N ALA A 212 15.25 3.87 4.58
CA ALA A 212 16.59 4.28 4.17
C ALA A 212 17.36 3.16 3.44
N GLU A 213 16.87 1.92 3.49
CA GLU A 213 17.53 0.76 2.88
C GLU A 213 17.80 0.95 1.39
N ASN A 214 16.79 1.37 0.63
CA ASN A 214 16.93 1.71 -0.78
C ASN A 214 15.75 2.57 -1.26
N PRO A 215 15.82 3.18 -2.47
CA PRO A 215 14.75 4.01 -3.00
C PRO A 215 13.39 3.32 -3.19
N ALA A 216 13.35 2.00 -3.45
CA ALA A 216 12.10 1.26 -3.56
C ALA A 216 11.42 1.13 -2.20
N GLU A 217 12.18 0.78 -1.14
CA GLU A 217 11.66 0.76 0.23
C GLU A 217 11.23 2.15 0.68
N PHE A 218 11.98 3.19 0.31
CA PHE A 218 11.57 4.57 0.58
C PHE A 218 10.19 4.87 0.01
N PHE A 219 9.92 4.45 -1.23
CA PHE A 219 8.60 4.63 -1.85
C PHE A 219 7.52 3.78 -1.18
N ALA A 220 7.79 2.51 -0.86
CA ALA A 220 6.84 1.63 -0.20
C ALA A 220 6.46 2.13 1.20
N VAL A 221 7.44 2.43 2.05
CA VAL A 221 7.22 2.94 3.41
C VAL A 221 6.54 4.30 3.38
N THR A 222 6.97 5.24 2.53
CA THR A 222 6.26 6.53 2.44
C THR A 222 4.84 6.38 1.89
N SER A 223 4.54 5.33 1.13
CA SER A 223 3.17 5.00 0.72
C SER A 223 2.33 4.45 1.87
N GLU A 224 2.90 3.66 2.80
CA GLU A 224 2.22 3.27 4.04
C GLU A 224 1.82 4.52 4.83
N TYR A 225 2.81 5.37 5.17
CA TYR A 225 2.58 6.59 5.93
C TYR A 225 1.62 7.55 5.20
N PHE A 226 1.65 7.62 3.87
CA PHE A 226 0.70 8.43 3.14
C PHE A 226 -0.76 8.03 3.42
N PHE A 227 -1.05 6.74 3.65
CA PHE A 227 -2.40 6.26 3.94
C PHE A 227 -2.71 6.08 5.44
N SER A 228 -1.72 5.76 6.27
CA SER A 228 -1.91 5.46 7.70
C SER A 228 -1.33 6.50 8.66
N ALA A 229 -0.39 7.35 8.27
CA ALA A 229 0.11 8.46 9.12
C ALA A 229 0.45 9.71 8.28
N PRO A 230 -0.53 10.29 7.56
CA PRO A 230 -0.27 11.33 6.57
C PRO A 230 0.21 12.65 7.17
N ASP A 231 -0.11 12.91 8.44
CA ASP A 231 0.35 14.06 9.22
C ASP A 231 1.86 13.97 9.52
N LEU A 232 2.34 12.79 9.94
CA LEU A 232 3.77 12.54 10.13
C LEU A 232 4.54 12.70 8.83
N LEU A 233 4.05 12.11 7.73
CA LEU A 233 4.69 12.23 6.42
C LEU A 233 4.71 13.67 5.91
N ALA A 234 3.60 14.39 6.00
CA ALA A 234 3.53 15.77 5.54
C ALA A 234 4.43 16.70 6.38
N ALA A 235 4.60 16.43 7.67
CA ALA A 235 5.51 17.18 8.54
C ALA A 235 6.98 16.88 8.24
N ALA A 236 7.34 15.61 8.06
CA ALA A 236 8.72 15.18 7.82
C ALA A 236 9.20 15.53 6.39
N PHE A 237 8.38 15.18 5.39
CA PHE A 237 8.70 15.24 3.97
C PHE A 237 7.54 15.84 3.15
N PRO A 238 7.26 17.15 3.27
CA PRO A 238 6.12 17.79 2.61
C PRO A 238 6.16 17.69 1.07
N ALA A 239 7.34 17.71 0.47
CA ALA A 239 7.50 17.54 -0.98
C ALA A 239 7.13 16.11 -1.43
N VAL A 240 7.52 15.08 -0.66
CA VAL A 240 7.13 13.68 -0.91
C VAL A 240 5.62 13.52 -0.77
N TYR A 241 5.02 14.07 0.30
CA TYR A 241 3.56 14.03 0.47
C TYR A 241 2.83 14.65 -0.74
N ALA A 242 3.30 15.79 -1.26
CA ALA A 242 2.72 16.42 -2.43
C ALA A 242 2.80 15.54 -3.69
N GLN A 243 3.93 14.84 -3.89
CA GLN A 243 4.10 13.91 -5.01
C GLN A 243 3.19 12.68 -4.87
N LEU A 244 3.11 12.07 -3.69
CA LEU A 244 2.23 10.93 -3.43
C LEU A 244 0.75 11.31 -3.55
N ARG A 245 0.37 12.51 -3.12
CA ARG A 245 -0.97 13.08 -3.35
C ARG A 245 -1.29 13.19 -4.84
N ALA A 246 -0.35 13.66 -5.66
CA ALA A 246 -0.53 13.75 -7.10
C ALA A 246 -0.59 12.34 -7.75
N PHE A 247 0.23 11.41 -7.29
CA PHE A 247 0.29 10.04 -7.78
C PHE A 247 -0.97 9.24 -7.45
N TYR A 248 -1.34 9.13 -6.17
CA TYR A 248 -2.53 8.39 -5.73
C TYR A 248 -3.85 9.13 -5.99
N ARG A 249 -3.77 10.44 -6.32
CA ARG A 249 -4.92 11.34 -6.50
C ARG A 249 -5.85 11.34 -5.28
N GLN A 250 -5.24 11.30 -4.10
CA GLN A 250 -5.89 11.23 -2.79
C GLN A 250 -5.28 12.25 -1.85
N ASP A 251 -6.01 12.68 -0.83
CA ASP A 251 -5.50 13.57 0.22
C ASP A 251 -5.87 13.03 1.61
N PRO A 252 -5.16 11.97 2.08
CA PRO A 252 -5.46 11.35 3.38
C PRO A 252 -5.23 12.29 4.56
N LEU A 253 -4.31 13.27 4.46
CA LEU A 253 -4.13 14.30 5.49
C LEU A 253 -5.39 15.13 5.67
N GLN A 254 -5.97 15.62 4.56
CA GLN A 254 -7.22 16.38 4.63
C GLN A 254 -8.34 15.51 5.23
N ARG A 255 -8.40 14.22 4.88
CA ARG A 255 -9.38 13.28 5.44
C ARG A 255 -9.19 13.11 6.96
N LEU A 256 -7.96 12.90 7.41
CA LEU A 256 -7.62 12.76 8.83
C LEU A 256 -7.97 14.04 9.62
N GLN A 257 -7.63 15.22 9.08
CA GLN A 257 -7.96 16.50 9.72
C GLN A 257 -9.47 16.72 9.88
N ARG A 258 -10.27 16.33 8.88
CA ARG A 258 -11.74 16.35 9.00
C ARG A 258 -12.22 15.42 10.10
N LEU A 259 -11.70 14.18 10.15
CA LEU A 259 -12.02 13.23 11.22
C LEU A 259 -11.69 13.78 12.60
N GLN A 260 -10.50 14.36 12.79
CA GLN A 260 -10.08 14.97 14.04
C GLN A 260 -11.01 16.12 14.46
N ALA A 261 -11.48 16.92 13.52
CA ALA A 261 -12.44 17.99 13.79
C ALA A 261 -13.82 17.44 14.20
N GLU A 262 -14.34 16.46 13.46
CA GLU A 262 -15.73 15.99 13.52
C GLU A 262 -15.95 14.88 14.56
N HIS A 263 -14.94 14.06 14.84
CA HIS A 263 -15.05 12.84 15.64
C HIS A 263 -14.10 12.86 16.85
N PRO A 264 -14.63 12.76 18.10
CA PRO A 264 -13.82 12.77 19.32
C PRO A 264 -12.74 11.68 19.37
N ASP A 265 -13.04 10.50 18.83
CA ASP A 265 -12.16 9.33 18.87
C ASP A 265 -10.82 9.55 18.13
N TYR A 266 -10.77 10.54 17.25
CA TYR A 266 -9.59 10.87 16.44
C TYR A 266 -8.76 12.04 16.99
N ARG A 267 -9.23 12.75 18.03
CA ARG A 267 -8.60 13.99 18.51
C ARG A 267 -7.24 13.82 19.22
N ASP A 268 -6.95 12.62 19.71
CA ASP A 268 -5.74 12.32 20.52
C ASP A 268 -4.72 11.42 19.82
N THR A 269 -4.92 11.04 18.55
CA THR A 269 -4.00 10.13 17.82
C THR A 269 -2.63 10.76 17.52
N THR A 270 -2.44 12.05 17.75
CA THR A 270 -1.17 12.79 17.55
C THR A 270 -0.18 12.69 18.72
N LYS A 271 -0.40 11.81 19.70
CA LYS A 271 0.54 11.56 20.81
C LYS A 271 0.96 10.09 20.87
N GLY A 272 1.74 9.67 19.89
CA GLY A 272 2.54 8.44 19.89
C GLY A 272 3.91 8.79 19.36
#